data_AF-A0A497E9J7-F1
#
_entry.id   AF-A0A497E9J7-F1
#
_cell.length_a   1.000
_cell.length_b   1.000
_cell.length_c   1.000
_cell.angle_alpha   90.00
_cell.angle_beta   90.00
_cell.angle_gamma   90.00
#
_symmetry.space_group_name_H-M   'P 1'
#
loop_
_entity.id
_entity.type
_entity.pdbx_description
1 polymer ?
#
loop_
_entity_poly.entity_id
_entity_poly.type
_entity_poly.pdbx_seq_one_letter_code
_entity_poly.pdbx_strand_id
1 'polypeptide(L)'
;MIKRKILNSKRVRCIESGFSFIPHRFLTDGFWGSLSPDELLLYFFLVLAGDRDGLSFYNYDKICTLLQMRLDQYIQARDGLINQDLIAFDGSIYQVLSLPIACVKLLKPAPSTLKNSQPELVGNILNKMFMEASNG
;
A
#
# COMPACT_ATOMS: atom_id res chain seq x y z
N MET A 1 -3.79 -24.43 -22.80
CA MET A 1 -3.41 -23.16 -23.45
C MET A 1 -4.66 -22.49 -24.01
N ILE A 2 -5.06 -21.33 -23.48
CA ILE A 2 -6.17 -20.56 -24.04
C ILE A 2 -5.66 -19.87 -25.32
N LYS A 3 -6.31 -20.10 -26.47
CA LYS A 3 -5.97 -19.37 -27.70
C LYS A 3 -6.35 -17.90 -27.53
N ARG A 4 -5.36 -17.01 -27.64
CA ARG A 4 -5.58 -15.56 -27.59
C ARG A 4 -6.45 -15.14 -28.79
N LYS A 5 -7.63 -14.60 -28.52
CA LYS A 5 -8.52 -14.00 -29.53
C LYS A 5 -8.69 -12.51 -29.20
N ILE A 6 -8.26 -11.63 -30.11
CA ILE A 6 -8.57 -10.20 -30.01
C ILE A 6 -10.07 -10.04 -30.25
N LEU A 7 -10.78 -9.45 -29.28
CA LEU A 7 -12.25 -9.30 -29.35
C LEU A 7 -12.67 -8.17 -30.30
N ASN A 8 -11.93 -7.06 -30.31
CA ASN A 8 -12.18 -5.92 -31.20
C ASN A 8 -10.85 -5.41 -31.78
N SER A 9 -10.54 -5.82 -33.01
CA SER A 9 -9.30 -5.45 -33.70
C SER A 9 -9.22 -3.97 -34.07
N LYS A 10 -10.35 -3.26 -34.13
CA LYS A 10 -10.39 -1.82 -34.45
C LYS A 10 -10.02 -0.93 -33.27
N ARG A 11 -10.00 -1.47 -32.05
CA ARG A 11 -9.79 -0.72 -30.80
C ARG A 11 -8.83 -1.47 -29.86
N VAL A 12 -7.69 -1.90 -30.38
CA VAL A 12 -6.64 -2.51 -29.55
C VAL A 12 -6.02 -1.42 -28.69
N ARG A 13 -6.02 -1.60 -27.37
CA ARG A 13 -5.40 -0.66 -26.44
C ARG A 13 -3.89 -0.56 -26.72
N CYS A 14 -3.41 0.67 -26.83
CA CYS A 14 -2.01 1.04 -26.80
C CYS A 14 -1.81 2.09 -25.69
N ILE A 15 -0.56 2.29 -25.28
CA ILE A 15 -0.18 3.44 -24.46
C ILE A 15 0.09 4.57 -25.48
N GLU A 16 -0.96 5.33 -25.79
CA GLU A 16 -0.82 6.58 -26.55
C GLU A 16 -0.24 7.64 -25.61
N SER A 17 0.49 8.62 -26.15
CA SER A 17 1.17 9.71 -25.41
C SER A 17 0.59 9.97 -24.01
N GLY A 18 1.41 9.73 -22.98
CA GLY A 18 1.02 9.84 -21.58
C GLY A 18 2.03 9.12 -20.69
N PHE A 19 1.97 9.39 -19.39
CA PHE A 19 2.88 8.79 -18.40
C PHE A 19 2.17 7.81 -17.46
N SER A 20 0.83 7.76 -17.53
CA SER A 20 0.00 6.91 -16.69
C SER A 20 0.01 5.45 -17.16
N PHE A 21 0.72 4.60 -16.41
CA PHE A 21 0.62 3.15 -16.57
C PHE A 21 0.58 2.47 -15.20
N ILE A 22 0.03 1.26 -15.15
CA ILE A 22 0.03 0.42 -13.96
C ILE A 22 0.82 -0.84 -14.31
N PRO A 23 1.93 -1.15 -13.63
CA PRO A 23 2.67 -2.38 -13.85
C PRO A 23 1.75 -3.60 -13.67
N HIS A 24 1.86 -4.60 -14.55
CA HIS A 24 1.11 -5.85 -14.40
C HIS A 24 1.31 -6.50 -13.02
N ARG A 25 2.50 -6.29 -12.43
CA ARG A 25 2.85 -6.79 -11.10
C ARG A 25 1.98 -6.23 -9.97
N PHE A 26 1.31 -5.10 -10.18
CA PHE A 26 0.30 -4.59 -9.24
C PHE A 26 -0.81 -5.63 -8.99
N LEU A 27 -1.17 -6.40 -10.02
CA LEU A 27 -2.17 -7.46 -9.92
C LEU A 27 -1.56 -8.78 -9.42
N THR A 28 -0.37 -9.15 -9.91
CA THR A 28 0.21 -10.48 -9.61
C THR A 28 0.89 -10.59 -8.26
N ASP A 29 1.40 -9.47 -7.73
CA ASP A 29 2.26 -9.48 -6.53
C ASP A 29 1.47 -9.10 -5.26
N GLY A 30 0.14 -9.14 -5.34
CA GLY A 30 -0.76 -9.00 -4.18
C GLY A 30 -1.12 -7.57 -3.79
N PHE A 31 -0.63 -6.53 -4.47
CA PHE A 31 -0.99 -5.13 -4.18
C PHE A 31 -2.49 -4.87 -4.35
N TRP A 32 -3.10 -5.40 -5.41
CA TRP A 32 -4.55 -5.27 -5.61
C TRP A 32 -5.35 -5.79 -4.40
N GLY A 33 -5.00 -6.98 -3.91
CA GLY A 33 -5.69 -7.61 -2.79
C GLY A 33 -5.33 -6.99 -1.42
N SER A 34 -4.25 -6.21 -1.35
CA SER A 34 -3.83 -5.54 -0.12
C SER A 34 -4.53 -4.21 0.11
N LEU A 35 -5.23 -3.66 -0.88
CA LEU A 35 -5.83 -2.33 -0.84
C LEU A 35 -7.36 -2.39 -0.69
N SER A 36 -7.91 -1.44 0.06
CA SER A 36 -9.34 -1.19 0.12
C SER A 36 -9.85 -0.57 -1.19
N PRO A 37 -11.16 -0.60 -1.45
CA PRO A 37 -11.74 0.06 -2.63
C PRO A 37 -11.41 1.56 -2.71
N ASP A 38 -11.41 2.27 -1.57
CA ASP A 38 -11.09 3.70 -1.51
C ASP A 38 -9.61 3.96 -1.80
N GLU A 39 -8.70 3.11 -1.29
CA GLU A 39 -7.26 3.15 -1.62
C GLU A 39 -7.02 2.90 -3.12
N LEU A 40 -7.68 1.90 -3.70
CA LEU A 40 -7.59 1.61 -5.14
C LEU A 40 -8.09 2.76 -5.99
N LEU A 41 -9.23 3.34 -5.63
CA LEU A 41 -9.83 4.46 -6.35
C LEU A 41 -8.90 5.69 -6.33
N LEU A 42 -8.36 6.03 -5.15
CA LEU A 42 -7.41 7.13 -5.02
C LEU A 42 -6.10 6.85 -5.77
N TYR A 43 -5.54 5.65 -5.65
CA TYR A 43 -4.30 5.28 -6.34
C TYR A 43 -4.44 5.38 -7.86
N PHE A 44 -5.51 4.83 -8.44
CA PHE A 44 -5.74 4.92 -9.89
C PHE A 44 -6.01 6.34 -10.37
N PHE A 45 -6.68 7.16 -9.56
CA PHE A 45 -6.81 8.57 -9.85
C PHE A 45 -5.45 9.27 -9.91
N LEU A 46 -4.59 9.04 -8.91
CA LEU A 46 -3.25 9.65 -8.86
C LEU A 46 -2.35 9.16 -10.00
N VAL A 47 -2.44 7.89 -10.41
CA VAL A 47 -1.75 7.36 -11.60
C VAL A 47 -2.21 8.08 -12.87
N LEU A 48 -3.52 8.34 -12.99
CA LEU A 48 -4.08 9.07 -14.14
C LEU A 48 -3.68 10.55 -14.14
N ALA A 49 -3.63 11.17 -12.97
CA ALA A 49 -3.36 12.60 -12.80
C ALA A 49 -1.85 12.92 -12.68
N GLY A 50 -0.99 11.91 -12.60
CA GLY A 50 0.45 12.03 -12.47
C GLY A 50 1.14 12.41 -13.77
N ASP A 51 2.18 13.23 -13.67
CA ASP A 51 3.09 13.51 -14.78
C ASP A 51 4.15 12.39 -14.97
N ARG A 52 5.23 12.70 -15.69
CA ARG A 52 6.32 11.74 -15.98
C ARG A 52 7.05 11.24 -14.75
N ASP A 53 7.06 12.02 -13.68
CA ASP A 53 7.73 11.72 -12.42
C ASP A 53 6.73 11.20 -11.37
N GLY A 54 5.48 10.96 -11.80
CA GLY A 54 4.37 10.52 -10.96
C GLY A 54 3.77 11.65 -10.12
N LEU A 55 4.09 12.91 -10.40
CA LEU A 55 3.65 14.05 -9.59
C LEU A 55 2.24 14.48 -9.96
N SER A 56 1.40 14.70 -8.94
CA SER A 56 0.07 15.26 -9.09
C SER A 56 -0.12 16.49 -8.20
N PHE A 57 -0.63 17.55 -8.80
CA PHE A 57 -0.89 18.84 -8.17
C PHE A 57 -2.38 19.05 -7.81
N TYR A 58 -3.19 17.98 -7.90
CA TYR A 58 -4.61 18.05 -7.53
C TYR A 58 -4.75 18.26 -6.02
N ASN A 59 -5.45 19.32 -5.61
CA ASN A 59 -5.76 19.53 -4.21
C ASN A 59 -6.77 18.50 -3.69
N TYR A 60 -6.75 18.23 -2.37
CA TYR A 60 -7.58 17.18 -1.79
C TYR A 60 -9.08 17.48 -1.94
N ASP A 61 -9.52 18.74 -1.86
CA ASP A 61 -10.93 19.11 -2.06
C ASP A 61 -11.44 18.70 -3.45
N LYS A 62 -10.61 18.90 -4.49
CA LYS A 62 -10.93 18.51 -5.86
C LYS A 62 -10.94 16.99 -6.01
N ILE A 63 -10.00 16.29 -5.38
CA ILE A 63 -9.97 14.83 -5.36
C ILE A 63 -11.25 14.28 -4.70
N CYS A 64 -11.58 14.73 -3.49
CA CYS A 64 -12.79 14.35 -2.77
C CYS A 64 -14.05 14.58 -3.62
N THR A 65 -14.13 15.74 -4.28
CA THR A 65 -15.26 16.08 -5.16
C THR A 65 -15.36 15.13 -6.36
N LEU A 66 -14.24 14.86 -7.05
CA LEU A 66 -14.22 14.02 -8.25
C LEU A 66 -14.49 12.55 -7.93
N LEU A 67 -13.95 12.06 -6.82
CA LEU A 67 -14.09 10.68 -6.39
C LEU A 67 -15.35 10.44 -5.55
N GLN A 68 -16.14 11.49 -5.27
CA GLN A 68 -17.30 11.45 -4.38
C GLN A 68 -16.96 10.83 -3.02
N MET A 69 -15.77 11.16 -2.52
CA MET A 69 -15.19 10.60 -1.31
C MET A 69 -15.34 11.59 -0.16
N ARG A 70 -15.80 11.13 1.00
CA ARG A 70 -15.80 11.97 2.19
C ARG A 70 -14.38 12.22 2.68
N LEU A 71 -14.18 13.31 3.42
CA LEU A 71 -12.84 13.68 3.91
C LEU A 71 -12.21 12.59 4.79
N ASP A 72 -12.99 11.93 5.64
CA ASP A 72 -12.51 10.83 6.50
C ASP A 72 -12.02 9.63 5.69
N GLN A 73 -12.78 9.23 4.66
CA GLN A 73 -12.42 8.15 3.75
C GLN A 73 -11.15 8.49 2.97
N TYR A 74 -11.07 9.73 2.48
CA TYR A 74 -9.92 10.23 1.76
C TYR A 74 -8.64 10.20 2.61
N ILE A 75 -8.71 10.70 3.84
CA ILE A 75 -7.56 10.70 4.76
C ILE A 75 -7.11 9.26 5.02
N GLN A 76 -8.04 8.35 5.31
CA GLN A 76 -7.71 6.94 5.55
C GLN A 76 -7.08 6.28 4.31
N ALA A 77 -7.62 6.53 3.12
CA ALA A 77 -7.10 5.99 1.87
C ALA A 77 -5.70 6.53 1.56
N ARG A 78 -5.49 7.85 1.68
CA ARG A 78 -4.19 8.49 1.50
C ARG A 78 -3.16 7.90 2.45
N ASP A 79 -3.47 7.87 3.74
CA ASP A 79 -2.54 7.38 4.76
C ASP A 79 -2.25 5.88 4.58
N GLY A 80 -3.26 5.10 4.15
CA GLY A 80 -3.09 3.69 3.77
C GLY A 80 -2.12 3.49 2.60
N LEU A 81 -2.22 4.32 1.56
CA LEU A 81 -1.30 4.28 0.41
C LEU A 81 0.13 4.70 0.78
N ILE A 82 0.29 5.71 1.65
CA ILE A 82 1.60 6.12 2.19
C ILE A 82 2.21 4.97 3.00
N ASN A 83 1.43 4.37 3.90
CA ASN A 83 1.87 3.25 4.73
C ASN A 83 2.26 2.00 3.93
N GLN A 84 1.76 1.85 2.71
CA GLN A 84 2.12 0.76 1.79
C GLN A 84 3.24 1.13 0.81
N ASP A 85 3.85 2.30 0.95
CA ASP A 85 4.93 2.81 0.09
C ASP A 85 4.51 2.90 -1.39
N LEU A 86 3.24 3.26 -1.63
CA LEU A 86 2.67 3.40 -2.98
C LEU A 86 2.60 4.85 -3.44
N ILE A 87 2.51 5.79 -2.51
CA ILE A 87 2.55 7.22 -2.77
C ILE A 87 3.40 7.95 -1.72
N ALA A 88 3.94 9.10 -2.08
CA ALA A 88 4.42 10.12 -1.16
C ALA A 88 3.50 11.35 -1.20
N PHE A 89 3.39 12.08 -0.09
CA PHE A 89 2.62 13.31 0.01
C PHE A 89 3.30 14.29 0.96
N ASP A 90 3.55 15.53 0.50
CA ASP A 90 4.25 16.55 1.29
C ASP A 90 3.31 17.59 1.95
N GLY A 91 1.99 17.43 1.76
CA GLY A 91 0.98 18.41 2.17
C GLY A 91 0.34 19.18 1.02
N SER A 92 0.98 19.21 -0.16
CA SER A 92 0.48 19.88 -1.36
C SER A 92 0.55 19.02 -2.62
N ILE A 93 1.60 18.20 -2.76
CA ILE A 93 1.91 17.44 -3.96
C ILE A 93 1.91 15.96 -3.60
N TYR A 94 1.31 15.16 -4.48
CA TYR A 94 1.39 13.71 -4.43
C TYR A 94 2.44 13.23 -5.41
N GLN A 95 3.17 12.18 -5.04
CA GLN A 95 3.98 11.41 -5.97
C GLN A 95 3.52 9.96 -5.95
N VAL A 96 3.21 9.41 -7.12
CA VAL A 96 3.05 7.96 -7.27
C VAL A 96 4.43 7.32 -7.34
N LEU A 97 4.71 6.42 -6.41
CA LEU A 97 6.03 5.79 -6.31
C LEU A 97 6.13 4.57 -7.22
N SER A 98 7.36 4.19 -7.57
CA SER A 98 7.62 2.88 -8.14
C SER A 98 7.18 1.81 -7.14
N LEU A 99 6.47 0.77 -7.60
CA LEU A 99 6.02 -0.30 -6.70
C LEU A 99 7.21 -0.90 -5.93
N PRO A 100 7.09 -1.18 -4.63
CA PRO A 100 8.15 -1.85 -3.87
C PRO A 100 8.38 -3.28 -4.40
N ILE A 101 9.49 -3.90 -3.98
CA ILE A 101 9.87 -5.26 -4.40
C ILE A 101 8.80 -6.29 -4.02
N ALA A 102 8.14 -6.10 -2.88
CA ALA A 102 7.04 -6.92 -2.41
C ALA A 102 6.00 -6.06 -1.70
N CYS A 103 4.75 -6.50 -1.71
CA CYS A 103 3.70 -5.86 -0.94
C CYS A 103 4.04 -5.86 0.57
N VAL A 104 3.95 -4.70 1.21
CA VAL A 104 4.26 -4.52 2.65
C VAL A 104 3.43 -5.46 3.55
N LYS A 105 2.18 -5.78 3.16
CA LYS A 105 1.35 -6.75 3.92
C LYS A 105 1.86 -8.19 3.83
N LEU A 106 2.57 -8.56 2.75
CA LEU A 106 3.21 -9.87 2.62
C LEU A 106 4.55 -9.94 3.35
N LEU A 107 5.19 -8.78 3.59
CA LEU A 107 6.43 -8.69 4.35
C LEU A 107 6.23 -8.70 5.87
N LYS A 108 5.02 -8.39 6.35
CA LYS A 108 4.69 -8.64 7.76
C LYS A 108 4.67 -10.15 7.96
N PRO A 109 5.59 -10.73 8.76
CA PRO A 109 5.44 -12.12 9.13
C PRO A 109 4.04 -12.28 9.74
N ALA A 110 3.31 -13.30 9.31
CA ALA A 110 2.08 -13.71 9.98
C ALA A 110 2.37 -13.69 11.49
N PRO A 111 1.47 -13.20 12.36
CA PRO A 111 1.64 -13.36 13.79
C PRO A 111 1.89 -14.85 13.99
N SER A 112 3.13 -15.17 14.35
CA SER A 112 3.50 -16.53 14.68
C SER A 112 2.49 -16.92 15.72
N THR A 113 1.73 -17.98 15.45
CA THR A 113 1.00 -18.65 16.49
C THR A 113 2.10 -19.15 17.42
N LEU A 114 2.45 -18.32 18.40
CA LEU A 114 3.28 -18.64 19.54
C LEU A 114 2.56 -19.78 20.24
N LYS A 115 2.84 -21.01 19.82
CA LYS A 115 2.71 -22.15 20.70
C LYS A 115 3.76 -21.95 21.80
N ASN A 116 3.27 -21.44 22.92
CA ASN A 116 3.72 -21.70 24.28
C ASN A 116 5.18 -21.36 24.63
N SER A 117 5.46 -20.07 24.77
CA SER A 117 6.26 -19.57 25.89
C SER A 117 5.53 -18.34 26.43
N GLN A 118 5.02 -18.40 27.67
CA GLN A 118 4.39 -17.23 28.29
C GLN A 118 5.40 -16.08 28.34
N PRO A 119 5.02 -14.84 28.01
CA PRO A 119 5.88 -13.69 28.27
C PRO A 119 6.00 -13.53 29.79
N GLU A 120 7.14 -13.91 30.36
CA GLU A 120 7.42 -13.64 31.77
C GLU A 120 7.60 -12.13 31.96
N LEU A 121 6.92 -11.56 32.95
CA LEU A 121 7.13 -10.17 33.34
C LEU A 121 8.60 -9.97 33.70
N VAL A 122 9.24 -8.92 33.19
CA VAL A 122 10.66 -8.61 33.45
C VAL A 122 10.98 -8.60 34.95
N GLY A 123 10.03 -8.21 35.80
CA GLY A 123 10.17 -8.27 37.26
C GLY A 123 10.39 -9.68 37.82
N ASN A 124 9.79 -10.71 37.21
CA ASN A 124 9.99 -12.10 37.64
C ASN A 124 11.38 -12.61 37.25
N ILE A 125 11.89 -12.18 36.10
CA ILE A 125 13.24 -12.50 35.63
C ILE A 125 14.28 -11.86 36.56
N LEU A 126 14.09 -10.58 36.90
CA LEU A 126 14.99 -9.85 37.81
C LEU A 126 15.01 -10.43 39.22
N ASN A 127 13.85 -10.84 39.76
CA ASN A 127 13.80 -11.50 41.07
C ASN A 127 14.51 -12.85 41.09
N LYS A 128 14.43 -13.62 40.00
CA LYS A 128 15.14 -14.91 39.88
C LYS A 128 16.65 -14.72 39.89
N MET A 129 17.15 -13.72 39.15
CA MET A 129 18.58 -13.37 39.14
C MET A 129 19.09 -12.92 40.50
N PHE A 130 18.29 -12.17 41.27
CA PHE A 130 18.68 -11.72 42.61
C PHE A 130 18.72 -12.87 43.64
N MET A 131 17.79 -13.83 43.54
CA MET A 131 17.75 -14.98 44.46
C MET A 131 18.90 -15.97 44.19
N GLU A 132 19.32 -16.14 42.95
CA GLU A 132 20.48 -16.98 42.59
C GLU A 132 21.82 -16.36 43.05
N ALA A 133 21.93 -15.04 43.10
CA ALA A 133 23.11 -14.34 43.61
C ALA A 133 23.24 -14.35 45.14
N SER A 134 22.21 -14.81 45.86
CA SER A 134 22.16 -14.78 47.34
C SER A 134 22.48 -16.13 48.00
N ASN A 135 22.73 -17.18 47.20
CA ASN A 135 23.07 -18.53 47.66
C ASN A 135 24.49 -18.97 47.23
N GLY A 136 25.41 -18.01 47.06
CA GLY A 136 26.83 -18.23 46.81
C GLY A 136 27.71 -17.64 47.91
#